data_AF-A0A8T4X0H5-F1
#
_entry.id   AF-A0A8T4X0H5-F1
#
_cell.length_a   1.000
_cell.length_b   1.000
_cell.length_c   1.000
_cell.angle_alpha   90.00
_cell.angle_beta   90.00
_cell.angle_gamma   90.00
#
_symmetry.space_group_name_H-M   'P 1'
#
loop_
_entity.id
_entity.type
_entity.pdbx_description
1 polymer ?
#
loop_
_entity_poly.entity_id
_entity_poly.type
_entity_poly.pdbx_seq_one_letter_code
_entity_poly.pdbx_strand_id
1 'polypeptide(L)'
;MPLKRASRGRTKGGKGSSGTVQCTNCGCTVPKDKAKKVTGRINLVEHTLAKELRAQGAYIASPTVLKWYCISCAIHFKILKIRSEDSRRQRGKLR
;
A
#
# COMPACT_ATOMS: atom_id res chain seq x y z
N MET A 1 28.12 -9.92 8.37
CA MET A 1 27.03 -10.05 7.38
C MET A 1 26.59 -8.67 6.92
N PRO A 2 26.49 -8.41 5.60
CA PRO A 2 26.10 -7.09 5.09
C PRO A 2 24.62 -6.80 5.38
N LEU A 3 24.33 -5.61 5.90
CA LEU A 3 22.98 -5.14 6.19
C LEU A 3 22.48 -4.19 5.10
N LYS A 4 21.62 -4.67 4.19
CA LYS A 4 21.07 -3.86 3.09
C LYS A 4 20.23 -2.66 3.56
N ARG A 5 19.59 -2.75 4.73
CA ARG A 5 18.77 -1.67 5.32
C ARG A 5 18.93 -1.67 6.83
N ALA A 6 19.22 -0.52 7.44
CA ALA A 6 19.31 -0.35 8.89
C ALA A 6 18.09 -0.93 9.63
N SER A 7 16.89 -0.72 9.08
CA SER A 7 15.63 -1.19 9.65
C SER A 7 15.26 -2.65 9.35
N ARG A 8 16.12 -3.38 8.62
CA ARG A 8 15.83 -4.72 8.05
C ARG A 8 14.55 -4.75 7.19
N GLY A 9 14.07 -3.59 6.74
CA GLY A 9 12.84 -3.44 5.95
C GLY A 9 11.54 -3.41 6.79
N ARG A 10 11.62 -3.15 8.10
CA ARG A 10 10.45 -3.06 8.99
C ARG A 10 10.41 -1.73 9.73
N THR A 11 9.21 -1.25 10.05
CA THR A 11 9.01 -0.06 10.91
C THR A 11 8.76 -0.43 12.38
N LYS A 12 9.37 -1.53 12.84
CA LYS A 12 9.15 -2.11 14.18
C LYS A 12 9.69 -1.23 15.32
N GLY A 13 10.78 -0.50 15.06
CA GLY A 13 11.51 0.25 16.10
C GLY A 13 12.02 -0.68 17.20
N GLY A 14 11.97 -0.22 18.45
CA GLY A 14 12.39 -0.99 19.63
C GLY A 14 11.38 -2.04 20.13
N LYS A 15 10.27 -2.27 19.42
CA LYS A 15 9.23 -3.21 19.87
C LYS A 15 9.69 -4.66 19.80
N GLY A 16 9.27 -5.48 20.77
CA GLY A 16 9.54 -6.91 20.83
C GLY A 16 8.75 -7.74 19.80
N SER A 17 7.45 -7.51 19.66
CA SER A 17 6.60 -8.17 18.65
C SER A 17 5.64 -7.17 18.01
N SER A 18 5.10 -7.52 16.85
CA SER A 18 4.15 -6.73 16.09
C SER A 18 3.04 -7.65 15.59
N GLY A 19 1.79 -7.20 15.65
CA GLY A 19 0.67 -7.95 15.07
C GLY A 19 0.88 -8.29 13.59
N THR A 20 0.21 -9.34 13.14
CA THR A 20 0.23 -9.80 11.75
C THR A 20 -1.01 -9.34 10.99
N VAL A 21 -0.88 -9.19 9.68
CA VAL A 21 -1.95 -8.85 8.75
C VAL A 21 -1.90 -9.81 7.55
N GLN A 22 -3.05 -10.10 6.96
CA GLN A 22 -3.13 -10.89 5.75
C GLN A 22 -2.94 -10.02 4.51
N CYS A 23 -2.17 -10.51 3.54
CA CYS A 23 -2.05 -9.87 2.23
C CYS A 23 -3.38 -9.98 1.47
N THR A 24 -3.87 -8.85 0.94
CA THR A 24 -5.14 -8.80 0.21
C THR A 24 -5.16 -9.67 -1.05
N ASN A 25 -4.01 -9.91 -1.70
CA ASN A 25 -3.97 -10.65 -2.96
C ASN A 25 -3.57 -12.12 -2.82
N CYS A 26 -2.55 -12.42 -2.00
CA CYS A 26 -2.01 -13.77 -1.89
C CYS A 26 -2.39 -14.48 -0.59
N GLY A 27 -3.11 -13.81 0.33
CA GLY A 27 -3.51 -14.40 1.60
C GLY A 27 -2.36 -14.75 2.56
N CYS A 28 -1.12 -14.36 2.26
CA CYS A 28 0.01 -14.65 3.13
C CYS A 28 -0.03 -13.78 4.39
N THR A 29 0.27 -14.40 5.53
CA THR A 29 0.43 -13.72 6.83
C THR A 29 1.74 -12.95 6.87
N VAL A 30 1.68 -11.63 7.01
CA VAL A 30 2.86 -10.74 7.07
C VAL A 30 2.81 -9.89 8.33
N PRO A 31 3.95 -9.62 9.01
CA PRO A 31 3.98 -8.65 10.09
C PRO A 31 3.50 -7.28 9.63
N LYS A 32 2.66 -6.61 10.41
CA LYS A 32 2.06 -5.30 10.08
C LYS A 32 3.11 -4.24 9.73
N ASP A 33 4.26 -4.27 10.41
CA ASP A 33 5.37 -3.33 10.19
C ASP A 33 6.16 -3.58 8.90
N LYS A 34 5.97 -4.75 8.27
CA LYS A 34 6.61 -5.16 7.02
C LYS A 34 5.65 -5.04 5.83
N ALA A 35 4.36 -5.25 6.08
CA ALA A 35 3.32 -5.16 5.06
C ALA A 35 3.21 -3.73 4.52
N LYS A 36 2.94 -3.62 3.22
CA LYS A 36 2.73 -2.32 2.60
C LYS A 36 1.26 -1.94 2.65
N LYS A 37 0.96 -0.88 3.41
CA LYS A 37 -0.36 -0.25 3.45
C LYS A 37 -0.53 0.66 2.24
N VAL A 38 -1.58 0.43 1.46
CA VAL A 38 -2.02 1.29 0.36
C VAL A 38 -3.44 1.74 0.67
N THR A 39 -3.68 3.04 0.55
CA THR A 39 -4.99 3.66 0.78
C THR A 39 -5.44 4.23 -0.54
N GLY A 40 -6.60 3.80 -1.04
CA GLY A 40 -7.16 4.27 -2.30
C GLY A 40 -8.65 4.52 -2.16
N ARG A 41 -9.16 5.55 -2.85
CA ARG A 41 -10.60 5.74 -3.02
C ARG A 41 -11.10 4.82 -4.12
N ILE A 42 -12.17 4.10 -3.84
CA ILE A 42 -12.88 3.32 -4.85
C ILE A 42 -14.00 4.19 -5.41
N ASN A 43 -14.12 4.20 -6.73
CA ASN A 43 -15.29 4.76 -7.40
C ASN A 43 -16.19 3.59 -7.79
N LEU A 44 -17.47 3.68 -7.42
CA LEU A 44 -18.48 2.68 -7.75
C LEU A 44 -18.78 2.65 -9.25
N VAL A 45 -18.65 3.81 -9.88
CA VAL A 45 -18.93 4.05 -11.29
C VAL A 45 -17.67 4.59 -11.95
N GLU A 46 -17.52 4.32 -13.24
CA GLU A 46 -16.46 4.88 -14.08
C GLU A 46 -16.47 6.43 -14.00
N HIS A 47 -15.31 7.05 -14.15
CA HIS A 47 -15.10 8.46 -13.85
C HIS A 47 -15.88 9.44 -14.73
N THR A 48 -16.10 9.14 -16.01
CA THR A 48 -16.87 10.00 -16.92
C THR A 48 -18.35 9.94 -16.57
N LEU A 49 -18.88 8.72 -16.42
CA LEU A 49 -20.29 8.53 -16.04
C LEU A 49 -20.59 9.10 -14.65
N ALA A 50 -19.65 8.94 -13.71
CA ALA A 50 -19.78 9.53 -12.38
C ALA A 50 -19.77 11.07 -12.38
N LYS A 51 -19.29 11.73 -13.43
CA LYS A 51 -19.40 13.20 -13.60
C LYS A 51 -20.77 13.57 -14.14
N GLU A 52 -21.25 12.87 -15.15
CA GLU A 52 -22.58 13.09 -15.75
C GLU A 52 -23.69 12.89 -14.72
N LEU A 53 -23.65 11.78 -13.99
CA LEU A 53 -24.63 11.48 -12.94
C LEU A 53 -24.61 12.54 -11.82
N ARG A 54 -23.43 13.05 -11.45
CA ARG A 54 -23.32 14.14 -10.47
C ARG A 54 -23.86 15.46 -11.02
N ALA A 55 -23.65 15.75 -12.31
CA ALA A 55 -24.24 16.92 -12.96
C ALA A 55 -25.77 16.83 -13.01
N GLN A 56 -26.32 15.62 -13.14
CA GLN A 56 -27.76 15.35 -13.03
C GLN A 56 -28.28 15.34 -11.58
N GLY A 57 -27.42 15.56 -10.57
CA GLY A 57 -27.79 15.66 -9.16
C GLY A 57 -27.67 14.38 -8.35
N ALA A 58 -27.15 13.28 -8.91
CA ALA A 58 -26.95 12.04 -8.17
C ALA A 58 -25.76 12.12 -7.20
N TYR A 59 -25.99 11.73 -5.94
CA TYR A 59 -24.92 11.61 -4.94
C TYR A 59 -24.20 10.26 -5.07
N ILE A 60 -22.92 10.29 -5.44
CA ILE A 60 -22.08 9.09 -5.54
C ILE A 60 -21.01 9.13 -4.45
N ALA A 61 -21.14 8.24 -3.46
CA ALA A 61 -20.15 8.04 -2.42
C ALA A 61 -18.88 7.36 -2.97
N SER A 62 -17.71 7.88 -2.60
CA SER A 62 -16.41 7.30 -2.93
C SER A 62 -15.69 6.85 -1.66
N PRO A 63 -15.97 5.64 -1.15
CA PRO A 63 -15.36 5.15 0.09
C PRO A 63 -13.84 4.96 -0.08
N THR A 64 -13.12 5.17 1.02
CA THR A 64 -11.67 4.95 1.08
C THR A 64 -11.39 3.55 1.60
N VAL A 65 -10.67 2.74 0.83
CA VAL A 65 -10.31 1.37 1.19
C VAL A 65 -8.84 1.26 1.53
N LEU A 66 -8.56 0.48 2.57
CA LEU A 66 -7.22 0.14 3.03
C LEU A 66 -6.86 -1.27 2.57
N LYS A 67 -5.80 -1.39 1.78
CA LYS A 67 -5.26 -2.68 1.33
C LYS A 67 -3.88 -2.92 1.93
N TRP A 68 -3.63 -4.15 2.35
CA TRP A 68 -2.34 -4.58 2.89
C TRP A 68 -1.71 -5.56 1.91
N TYR A 69 -0.50 -5.24 1.44
CA TYR A 69 0.22 -6.11 0.51
C TYR A 69 1.48 -6.67 1.15
N CYS A 70 1.80 -7.93 0.84
CA CYS A 70 3.14 -8.46 1.05
C CYS A 70 4.13 -7.77 0.09
N ILE A 71 5.43 -7.82 0.39
CA ILE A 71 6.45 -7.15 -0.43
C ILE A 71 6.49 -7.73 -1.85
N SER A 72 6.29 -9.05 -2.01
CA SER A 72 6.29 -9.71 -3.31
C SER A 72 5.14 -9.24 -4.20
N CYS A 73 3.90 -9.24 -3.69
CA CYS A 73 2.74 -8.71 -4.42
C CYS A 73 2.91 -7.22 -4.72
N ALA A 74 3.42 -6.44 -3.77
CA ALA A 74 3.63 -5.02 -3.99
C ALA A 74 4.62 -4.73 -5.13
N ILE A 75 5.64 -5.56 -5.32
CA ILE A 75 6.57 -5.44 -6.46
C ILE A 75 5.91 -5.92 -7.75
N HIS A 76 5.20 -7.05 -7.72
CA HIS A 76 4.52 -7.61 -8.89
C HIS A 76 3.48 -6.64 -9.49
N PHE A 77 2.65 -6.04 -8.65
CA PHE A 77 1.66 -5.03 -9.05
C PHE A 77 2.24 -3.62 -9.24
N LYS A 78 3.58 -3.48 -9.23
CA LYS A 78 4.31 -2.21 -9.45
C LYS A 78 3.97 -1.10 -8.44
N ILE A 79 3.34 -1.44 -7.31
CA ILE A 79 3.11 -0.53 -6.17
C ILE A 79 4.45 -0.10 -5.57
N LEU A 80 5.40 -1.03 -5.48
CA LEU A 80 6.77 -0.77 -5.05
C LEU A 80 7.74 -1.03 -6.21
N LYS A 81 8.68 -0.11 -6.40
CA LYS A 81 9.78 -0.26 -7.37
C LYS A 81 11.08 -0.59 -6.65
N ILE A 82 11.92 -1.39 -7.30
CA ILE A 82 13.30 -1.62 -6.86
C ILE A 82 14.08 -0.32 -7.09
N ARG A 83 14.86 0.09 -6.09
CA ARG A 83 15.57 1.37 -6.04
C ARG A 83 17.07 1.17 -5.89
N SER A 84 17.84 2.10 -6.46
CA SER A 84 19.29 2.23 -6.26
C SER A 84 19.61 2.41 -4.77
N GLU A 85 20.86 2.19 -4.38
CA GLU A 85 21.26 2.26 -2.98
C GLU A 85 20.94 3.61 -2.33
N ASP A 86 21.33 4.70 -2.99
CA ASP A 86 21.17 6.07 -2.48
C ASP A 86 19.68 6.45 -2.37
N SER A 87 18.88 6.06 -3.36
CA SER A 87 17.45 6.38 -3.39
C SER A 87 16.61 5.53 -2.42
N ARG A 88 17.14 4.45 -1.83
CA ARG A 88 16.40 3.62 -0.85
C ARG A 88 16.04 4.37 0.43
N ARG A 89 16.85 5.36 0.84
CA ARG A 89 16.61 6.16 2.06
C ARG A 89 15.55 7.23 1.85
N GLN A 90 15.38 7.71 0.63
CA GLN A 90 14.38 8.72 0.30
C GLN A 90 12.97 8.20 0.61
N ARG A 91 12.22 8.99 1.38
CA ARG A 91 10.82 8.72 1.73
C ARG A 91 9.94 9.66 0.92
N GLY A 92 9.01 9.10 0.16
CA GLY A 92 8.03 9.86 -0.62
C GLY A 92 6.67 9.18 -0.61
N LYS A 93 5.65 9.88 -1.09
CA LYS A 93 4.33 9.27 -1.33
C LYS A 93 4.47 8.22 -2.44
N LEU A 94 3.78 7.09 -2.26
CA LEU A 94 3.61 6.16 -3.38
C LEU A 94 2.60 6.78 -4.32
N ARG A 95 3.00 6.90 -5.59
CA ARG A 95 2.11 7.17 -6.70
C ARG A 95 1.56 5.84 -7.17
#